data_AF-A0A6A5S5H6-F1
#
_entry.id   AF-A0A6A5S5H6-F1
#
_cell.length_a   1.000
_cell.length_b   1.000
_cell.length_c   1.000
_cell.angle_alpha   90.00
_cell.angle_beta   90.00
_cell.angle_gamma   90.00
#
_symmetry.space_group_name_H-M   'P 1'
#
loop_
_entity.id
_entity.type
_entity.pdbx_description
1 polymer ?
#
loop_
_entity_poly.entity_id
_entity_poly.type
_entity_poly.pdbx_seq_one_letter_code
_entity_poly.pdbx_strand_id
1 'polypeptide(L)' 'TPPSDISPDGSCGGAKGYKCTNSASGDCCSYQGYCGSTQDHCSAGCQSAFGIC' A
#
# COMPACT_ATOMS: atom_id res chain seq x y z
N THR A 1 -0.17 19.70 1.15
CA THR A 1 -1.22 18.94 0.42
C THR A 1 -1.66 17.84 1.35
N PRO A 2 -2.96 17.62 1.60
CA PRO A 2 -3.40 16.44 2.36
C PRO A 2 -2.81 15.19 1.68
N PRO A 3 -2.54 14.10 2.40
CA PRO A 3 -1.96 12.91 1.80
C PRO A 3 -3.03 12.25 0.92
N SER A 4 -3.18 12.76 -0.30
CA SER A 4 -4.15 12.32 -1.32
C SER A 4 -3.93 10.87 -1.76
N ASP A 5 -2.85 10.28 -1.28
CA ASP A 5 -2.43 8.95 -1.65
C ASP A 5 -2.80 7.92 -0.58
N ILE A 6 -3.17 8.26 0.66
CA ILE A 6 -3.48 7.21 1.66
C ILE A 6 -4.72 6.43 1.23
N SER A 7 -4.57 5.11 1.15
CA SER A 7 -5.64 4.20 0.76
C SER A 7 -6.83 4.28 1.72
N PRO A 8 -8.04 4.64 1.23
CA PRO A 8 -9.25 4.67 2.05
C PRO A 8 -9.90 3.29 2.23
N ASP A 9 -9.67 2.37 1.31
CA ASP A 9 -10.30 1.03 1.24
C ASP A 9 -9.29 -0.13 1.40
N GLY A 10 -8.01 0.19 1.60
CA GLY A 10 -6.94 -0.80 1.69
C GLY A 10 -6.40 -1.25 0.33
N SER A 11 -6.76 -0.61 -0.77
CA SER A 11 -6.12 -0.79 -2.08
C SER A 11 -4.91 0.12 -2.30
N CYS A 12 -3.93 -0.30 -3.09
CA CYS A 12 -2.72 0.46 -3.36
C CYS A 12 -2.21 0.28 -4.79
N GLY A 13 -1.44 1.26 -5.26
CA GLY A 13 -0.97 1.32 -6.63
C GLY A 13 -2.08 1.57 -7.64
N GLY A 14 -1.89 1.02 -8.85
CA GLY A 14 -2.81 1.20 -9.97
C GLY A 14 -2.92 2.64 -10.47
N ALA A 15 -3.93 2.92 -11.30
CA ALA A 15 -4.14 4.25 -11.91
C ALA A 15 -4.51 5.34 -10.90
N LYS A 16 -4.92 4.96 -9.68
CA LYS A 16 -5.25 5.88 -8.59
C LYS A 16 -4.03 6.31 -7.79
N GLY A 17 -2.96 5.51 -7.79
CA GLY A 17 -1.72 5.83 -7.09
C GLY A 17 -1.82 5.74 -5.56
N TYR A 18 -2.77 4.98 -5.03
CA TYR A 18 -2.95 4.85 -3.59
C TYR A 18 -1.72 4.22 -2.92
N LYS A 19 -1.48 4.63 -1.68
CA LYS A 19 -0.36 4.30 -0.82
C LYS A 19 -0.89 3.71 0.48
N CYS A 20 -0.15 2.72 0.96
CA CYS A 20 -0.43 2.06 2.22
C CYS A 20 0.23 2.76 3.41
N THR A 21 1.18 3.66 3.17
CA THR A 21 1.89 4.38 4.22
C THR A 21 0.92 5.14 5.13
N ASN A 22 0.91 4.83 6.43
CA ASN A 22 -0.07 5.32 7.43
C ASN A 22 -1.53 4.86 7.20
N SER A 23 -1.77 3.79 6.43
CA SER A 23 -3.10 3.19 6.32
C SER A 23 -3.37 2.27 7.52
N ALA A 24 -4.63 2.25 7.99
CA ALA A 24 -5.06 1.37 9.07
C ALA A 24 -4.96 -0.13 8.72
N SER A 25 -4.88 -0.44 7.42
CA SER A 25 -4.74 -1.81 6.91
C SER A 25 -3.29 -2.32 6.94
N GLY A 26 -2.31 -1.41 7.06
CA GLY A 26 -0.88 -1.72 7.07
C GLY A 26 -0.10 -0.87 6.08
N ASP A 27 1.21 -0.79 6.26
CA ASP A 27 2.08 0.10 5.48
C ASP A 27 2.59 -0.49 4.17
N CYS A 28 2.48 -1.80 3.96
CA CYS A 28 3.03 -2.49 2.81
C CYS A 28 2.01 -2.63 1.70
N CYS A 29 2.40 -2.32 0.46
CA CYS A 29 1.55 -2.53 -0.71
C CYS A 29 1.91 -3.84 -1.38
N SER A 30 1.05 -4.87 -1.31
CA SER A 30 1.31 -6.15 -1.96
C SER A 30 1.29 -6.06 -3.50
N TYR A 31 1.80 -7.10 -4.16
CA TYR A 31 1.76 -7.20 -5.63
C TYR A 31 0.33 -7.20 -6.20
N GLN A 32 -0.64 -7.57 -5.37
CA GLN A 32 -2.07 -7.63 -5.73
C GLN A 32 -2.73 -6.24 -5.65
N GLY A 33 -2.01 -5.21 -5.22
CA GLY A 33 -2.55 -3.87 -5.06
C GLY A 33 -3.40 -3.72 -3.80
N TYR A 34 -3.02 -4.42 -2.73
CA TYR A 34 -3.66 -4.32 -1.42
C TYR A 34 -2.66 -4.03 -0.31
N CYS A 35 -3.09 -3.18 0.63
CA CYS A 35 -2.38 -2.80 1.83
C CYS A 35 -2.45 -3.89 2.89
N GLY A 36 -1.32 -4.17 3.49
CA GLY A 36 -1.21 -5.10 4.61
C GLY A 36 0.08 -4.88 5.39
N SER A 37 0.18 -5.52 6.55
CA SER A 37 1.38 -5.47 7.40
C SER A 37 2.07 -6.83 7.53
N THR A 38 1.55 -7.87 6.88
CA THR A 38 2.13 -9.21 6.97
C THR A 38 3.32 -9.36 6.03
N GLN A 39 4.20 -10.30 6.36
CA GLN A 39 5.37 -10.62 5.55
C GLN A 39 5.01 -10.87 4.08
N ASP A 40 3.88 -11.52 3.78
CA ASP A 40 3.41 -11.73 2.40
C ASP A 40 3.07 -10.42 1.66
N HIS A 41 2.60 -9.40 2.37
CA HIS A 41 2.32 -8.08 1.78
C HIS A 41 3.60 -7.24 1.62
N CYS A 42 4.57 -7.41 2.52
CA CYS A 42 5.82 -6.63 2.55
C CYS A 42 6.99 -7.32 1.81
N SER A 43 6.87 -8.60 1.46
CA SER A 43 7.96 -9.38 0.81
C SER A 43 7.83 -9.41 -0.71
N ALA A 44 7.79 -10.61 -1.29
CA ALA A 44 7.93 -10.78 -2.73
C ALA A 44 6.78 -10.11 -3.48
N GLY A 45 7.14 -9.14 -4.31
CA GLY A 45 6.21 -8.36 -5.12
C GLY A 45 5.58 -7.17 -4.40
N CYS A 46 6.05 -6.82 -3.19
CA CYS A 46 5.65 -5.57 -2.56
C CYS A 46 6.03 -4.36 -3.44
N GLN A 47 5.07 -3.47 -3.66
CA GLN A 47 5.20 -2.28 -4.48
C GLN A 47 5.71 -1.12 -3.62
N SER A 48 7.03 -0.99 -3.49
CA SER A 48 7.70 0.04 -2.68
C SER A 48 7.43 1.48 -3.11
N ALA A 49 6.95 1.70 -4.34
CA ALA A 49 6.44 3.02 -4.76
C ALA A 49 5.15 3.42 -4.01
N PHE A 50 4.40 2.42 -3.52
CA PHE A 50 3.07 2.57 -2.93
C PHE A 50 3.00 2.10 -1.47
N GLY A 51 4.10 1.62 -0.88
CA GLY A 51 4.12 1.18 0.51
C GLY A 51 5.54 1.03 1.03
N ILE A 52 5.64 0.62 2.29
CA ILE A 52 6.91 0.27 2.92
C ILE A 52 7.11 -1.23 2.76
N CYS A 53 8.11 -1.60 1.96
CA CYS A 53 8.70 -2.92 1.91
C CYS A 53 10.07 -2.80 2.60
#